data_AF-A0AAE4ZBK0-F1
#
_entry.id   AF-A0AAE4ZBK0-F1
#
_cell.length_a   1.000
_cell.length_b   1.000
_cell.length_c   1.000
_cell.angle_alpha   90.00
_cell.angle_beta   90.00
_cell.angle_gamma   90.00
#
_symmetry.space_group_name_H-M   'P 1'
#
loop_
_entity.id
_entity.type
_entity.pdbx_description
1 polymer ?
#
loop_
_entity_poly.entity_id
_entity_poly.type
_entity_poly.pdbx_seq_one_letter_code
_entity_poly.pdbx_strand_id
1 'polypeptide(L)' 'PGAGAAAYEALRQAMEHYEEAEKLRPAGNDDAILRWNTCVRIFQRNANDLRPLDEEPRLEPQLE' A
#
# COMPACT_ATOMS: atom_id res chain seq x y z
N PRO A 1 -6.01 -5.96 -17.58
CA PRO A 1 -4.58 -5.93 -17.20
C PRO A 1 -4.17 -4.50 -16.78
N GLY A 2 -3.49 -4.31 -15.65
CA GLY A 2 -2.99 -2.99 -15.19
C GLY A 2 -3.74 -2.33 -14.02
N ALA A 3 -4.92 -2.82 -13.64
CA ALA A 3 -5.67 -2.27 -12.51
C ALA A 3 -4.94 -2.44 -11.15
N GLY A 4 -4.22 -3.55 -10.97
CA GLY A 4 -3.46 -3.82 -9.73
C GLY A 4 -2.32 -2.84 -9.48
N ALA A 5 -1.59 -2.45 -10.53
CA ALA A 5 -0.49 -1.52 -10.39
C ALA A 5 -0.95 -0.06 -10.23
N ALA A 6 -2.01 0.35 -10.93
CA ALA A 6 -2.63 1.65 -10.69
C ALA A 6 -3.17 1.76 -9.25
N ALA A 7 -3.76 0.68 -8.72
CA ALA A 7 -4.21 0.62 -7.34
C ALA A 7 -3.04 0.61 -6.34
N TYR A 8 -1.94 -0.09 -6.65
CA TYR A 8 -0.71 -0.06 -5.84
C TYR A 8 -0.18 1.37 -5.70
N GLU A 9 -0.04 2.07 -6.83
CA GLU A 9 0.48 3.43 -6.88
C GLU A 9 -0.42 4.41 -6.12
N ALA A 10 -1.73 4.35 -6.33
CA ALA A 10 -2.69 5.19 -5.62
C ALA A 10 -2.67 4.95 -4.10
N LEU A 11 -2.57 3.69 -3.66
CA LEU A 11 -2.47 3.36 -2.23
C LEU A 11 -1.14 3.84 -1.64
N ARG A 12 -0.03 3.77 -2.39
CA ARG A 12 1.26 4.28 -1.95
C ARG A 12 1.24 5.79 -1.76
N GLN A 13 0.74 6.54 -2.74
CA GLN A 13 0.58 8.00 -2.61
C GLN A 13 -0.35 8.37 -1.45
N ALA A 14 -1.42 7.61 -1.23
CA ALA A 14 -2.30 7.82 -0.08
C ALA A 14 -1.56 7.63 1.25
N MET A 15 -0.70 6.61 1.36
CA MET A 15 0.12 6.39 2.57
C MET A 15 1.06 7.57 2.85
N GLU A 16 1.73 8.10 1.83
CA GLU A 16 2.60 9.30 1.95
C GLU A 16 1.79 10.51 2.46
N HIS A 17 0.59 10.73 1.93
CA HIS A 17 -0.29 11.79 2.42
C HIS A 17 -0.73 11.59 3.87
N TYR A 18 -1.01 10.35 4.29
CA TYR A 18 -1.37 10.06 5.68
C TYR A 18 -0.19 10.24 6.64
N GLU A 19 1.04 9.95 6.22
CA GLU A 19 2.25 10.22 7.00
C GLU A 19 2.47 11.73 7.21
N GLU A 20 2.28 12.54 6.17
CA GLU A 20 2.33 14.00 6.33
C GLU A 20 1.17 14.53 7.19
N ALA A 21 -0.03 13.97 7.05
CA ALA A 21 -1.19 14.34 7.86
C ALA A 21 -1.00 13.97 9.33
N GLU A 22 -0.32 12.86 9.64
CA GLU A 22 0.00 12.46 11.02
C GLU A 22 0.82 13.55 11.72
N LYS A 23 1.80 14.15 11.03
CA LYS A 23 2.65 15.23 11.58
C LYS A 23 1.87 16.50 11.93
N LEU A 24 0.74 16.74 11.26
CA LEU A 24 -0.10 17.92 11.42
C LEU A 24 -1.33 17.67 12.30
N ARG A 25 -1.52 16.44 12.80
CA ARG A 25 -2.78 16.03 13.42
C ARG A 25 -3.02 16.75 14.77
N PRO A 26 -4.26 17.18 15.04
CA PRO A 26 -4.67 17.59 16.39
C PRO A 26 -4.57 16.43 17.38
N ALA A 27 -4.38 16.75 18.67
CA ALA A 27 -4.38 15.75 19.72
C ALA A 27 -5.71 14.97 19.77
N GLY A 28 -5.63 13.64 19.87
CA GLY A 28 -6.79 12.75 19.90
C GLY A 28 -7.40 12.46 18.52
N ASN A 29 -6.88 13.05 17.44
CA ASN A 29 -7.27 12.68 16.09
C ASN A 29 -6.28 11.67 15.49
N ASP A 30 -6.65 10.39 15.51
CA ASP A 30 -5.83 9.28 15.01
C ASP A 30 -6.23 8.85 13.58
N ASP A 31 -7.06 9.64 12.91
CA ASP A 31 -7.62 9.35 11.59
C ASP A 31 -6.56 9.06 10.52
N ALA A 32 -5.45 9.81 10.52
CA ALA A 32 -4.35 9.59 9.59
C ALA A 32 -3.71 8.20 9.80
N ILE A 33 -3.45 7.85 11.06
CA ILE A 33 -2.88 6.57 11.46
C ILE A 33 -3.82 5.41 11.11
N LEU A 34 -5.13 5.56 11.36
CA LEU A 34 -6.12 4.54 11.05
C LEU A 34 -6.28 4.30 9.54
N ARG A 35 -6.23 5.36 8.73
CA ARG A 35 -6.29 5.24 7.27
C ARG A 35 -5.01 4.62 6.71
N TRP A 36 -3.83 5.01 7.20
CA TRP A 36 -2.57 4.37 6.86
C TRP A 36 -2.59 2.86 7.20
N ASN A 37 -3.05 2.50 8.40
CA ASN A 37 -3.20 1.08 8.79
C ASN A 37 -4.19 0.32 7.91
N THR A 38 -5.21 1.00 7.39
CA THR A 38 -6.15 0.43 6.43
C THR A 38 -5.45 0.13 5.10
N CYS A 39 -4.63 1.04 4.58
CA CYS A 39 -3.79 0.80 3.41
C CYS A 39 -2.88 -0.42 3.61
N VAL A 40 -2.21 -0.54 4.77
CA VAL A 40 -1.37 -1.70 5.10
C VAL A 40 -2.17 -3.01 5.03
N ARG A 41 -3.36 -3.05 5.63
CA ARG A 41 -4.22 -4.25 5.58
C ARG A 41 -4.66 -4.58 4.16
N ILE A 42 -4.89 -3.58 3.31
CA ILE A 42 -5.21 -3.79 1.90
C ILE A 42 -4.01 -4.42 1.18
N PHE A 43 -2.79 -3.92 1.38
CA PHE A 43 -1.59 -4.52 0.82
C PHE A 43 -1.38 -5.96 1.28
N GLN A 44 -1.53 -6.23 2.58
CA GLN A 44 -1.38 -7.59 3.13
C GLN A 44 -2.40 -8.58 2.53
N ARG A 45 -3.65 -8.16 2.33
CA ARG A 45 -4.71 -9.01 1.77
C ARG A 45 -4.55 -9.27 0.28
N ASN A 46 -3.89 -8.37 -0.45
CA ASN A 46 -3.79 -8.41 -1.91
C ASN A 46 -2.33 -8.44 -2.38
N ALA A 47 -1.41 -8.99 -1.58
CA ALA A 47 0.03 -8.96 -1.87
C ALA A 47 0.40 -9.59 -3.23
N ASN A 48 -0.42 -10.51 -3.74
CA ASN A 48 -0.22 -11.13 -5.05
C ASN A 48 -0.72 -10.26 -6.22
N ASP A 49 -1.67 -9.35 -5.98
CA ASP A 49 -2.37 -8.58 -7.03
C ASP A 49 -1.95 -7.11 -7.05
N LEU A 50 -1.57 -6.56 -5.89
CA LEU A 50 -1.08 -5.20 -5.73
C LEU A 50 0.45 -5.20 -5.76
N ARG A 51 0.99 -5.10 -6.97
CA ARG A 51 2.43 -4.99 -7.22
C ARG A 51 2.72 -3.80 -8.14
N PRO A 52 3.90 -3.18 -8.04
CA PRO A 52 4.38 -2.23 -9.03
C PRO A 52 4.37 -2.83 -10.44
N LEU A 53 4.22 -1.99 -11.47
CA LEU A 53 4.27 -2.41 -12.88
C LEU A 53 5.60 -3.09 -13.26
N ASP A 54 6.70 -2.68 -12.59
CA ASP A 54 8.06 -3.05 -12.97
C ASP A 54 8.59 -4.25 -12.16
N GLU A 55 7.79 -4.79 -11.24
CA GLU A 55 8.17 -5.94 -10.43
C GLU A 55 7.80 -7.22 -11.20
N GLU A 56 8.76 -7.72 -12.01
CA GLU A 56 8.70 -9.08 -12.56
C GLU A 56 8.34 -10.05 -11.42
N PRO A 57 7.35 -10.95 -11.60
CA PRO A 57 7.01 -11.91 -10.57
C PRO A 57 8.29 -12.67 -10.21
N ARG A 58 8.71 -12.58 -8.94
CA ARG A 58 9.80 -13.39 -8.40
C ARG A 58 9.43 -14.85 -8.65
N LEU A 59 9.91 -15.40 -9.77
CA LEU A 59 9.83 -16.82 -10.08
C LEU A 59 10.65 -17.50 -9.00
N GLU A 60 9.98 -18.06 -7.99
CA GLU A 60 10.65 -18.98 -7.08
C GLU A 60 11.14 -20.13 -7.96
N PRO A 61 12.45 -20.41 -8.01
CA PRO A 61 12.92 -21.58 -8.73
C PRO A 61 12.24 -22.78 -8.09
N GLN A 62 11.39 -23.47 -8.87
CA GLN A 62 10.83 -24.75 -8.48
C GLN A 62 12.03 -25.68 -8.25
N LEU A 63 12.33 -25.93 -6.97
CA LEU A 63 13.34 -26.91 -6.58
C LEU A 63 12.75 -28.29 -6.89
N GLU A 64 13.21 -28.92 -7.98
CA GLU A 64 13.07 -30.35 -8.24
C GLU A 64 14.22 -31.15 -7.60
#